data_AF-A0A8C2CEM7-F1
#
_entry.id   AF-A0A8C2CEM7-F1
#
_cell.length_a   1.000
_cell.length_b   1.000
_cell.length_c   1.000
_cell.angle_alpha   90.00
_cell.angle_beta   90.00
_cell.angle_gamma   90.00
#
_symmetry.space_group_name_H-M   'P 1'
#
loop_
_entity.id
_entity.type
_entity.pdbx_description
1 polymer ?
#
loop_
_entity_poly.entity_id
_entity_poly.type
_entity_poly.pdbx_seq_one_letter_code
_entity_poly.pdbx_strand_id
1 'polypeptide(L)'
;MLELREKLQPEVIELIKQQRLNRLCEGTCFRKISARRRQDKFWYCRLSPNHKVLHYGDIEEFSQGQISHDSLQEKVTVADIKAVVTGKDCPHIREKGALKNKELLELAFSILHNSDEYLNFIAPDKHEYNIWTDGLNALLGKEMTSELTKSDMDILVTMELKLRLLDLENIQIPDVPPPVPKVPSTYDFVYDFSQQHT
;
A
#
# COMPACT_ATOMS: atom_id res chain seq x y z
N MET A 1 19.51 -16.51 -8.38
CA MET A 1 18.19 -15.84 -8.51
C MET A 1 17.73 -15.15 -7.23
N LEU A 2 17.95 -15.74 -6.04
CA LEU A 2 17.59 -15.13 -4.76
C LEU A 2 18.21 -13.73 -4.55
N GLU A 3 19.51 -13.58 -4.83
CA GLU A 3 20.21 -12.29 -4.69
C GLU A 3 19.60 -11.18 -5.57
N LEU A 4 19.20 -11.51 -6.80
CA LEU A 4 18.54 -10.55 -7.69
C LEU A 4 17.15 -10.19 -7.16
N ARG A 5 16.41 -11.18 -6.63
CA ARG A 5 15.12 -10.98 -5.97
C ARG A 5 15.23 -9.98 -4.82
N GLU A 6 16.20 -10.17 -3.94
CA GLU A 6 16.44 -9.30 -2.78
C GLU A 6 16.81 -7.88 -3.18
N LYS A 7 17.59 -7.71 -4.27
CA LYS A 7 17.94 -6.39 -4.80
C LYS A 7 16.76 -5.63 -5.40
N LEU A 8 15.74 -6.34 -5.91
CA LEU A 8 14.55 -5.73 -6.54
C LEU A 8 13.48 -5.32 -5.52
N GLN A 9 13.42 -6.00 -4.36
CA GLN A 9 12.38 -5.75 -3.34
C GLN A 9 12.25 -4.27 -2.91
N PRO A 10 13.34 -3.50 -2.69
CA PRO A 10 13.24 -2.10 -2.27
C PRO A 10 12.59 -1.19 -3.32
N GLU A 11 12.81 -1.45 -4.60
CA GLU A 11 12.18 -0.67 -5.68
C GLU A 11 10.69 -1.01 -5.80
N VAL A 12 10.38 -2.31 -5.75
CA VAL A 12 8.99 -2.80 -5.83
C VAL A 12 8.16 -2.33 -4.64
N ILE A 13 8.71 -2.32 -3.42
CA ILE A 13 7.94 -1.85 -2.25
C ILE A 13 7.62 -0.35 -2.35
N GLU A 14 8.53 0.46 -2.91
CA GLU A 14 8.26 1.88 -3.13
C GLU A 14 7.19 2.09 -4.20
N LEU A 15 7.17 1.27 -5.25
CA LEU A 15 6.10 1.28 -6.25
C LEU A 15 4.73 0.93 -5.65
N ILE A 16 4.68 -0.13 -4.83
CA ILE A 16 3.44 -0.51 -4.12
C ILE A 16 2.99 0.63 -3.21
N LYS A 17 3.91 1.24 -2.47
CA LYS A 17 3.63 2.37 -1.59
C LYS A 17 3.03 3.54 -2.35
N GLN A 18 3.61 3.93 -3.48
CA GLN A 18 3.06 4.98 -4.34
C GLN A 18 1.63 4.64 -4.79
N GLN A 19 1.38 3.39 -5.19
CA GLN A 19 0.06 2.93 -5.56
C GLN A 19 -0.94 3.05 -4.40
N ARG A 20 -0.56 2.65 -3.17
CA ARG A 20 -1.44 2.76 -1.99
C ARG A 20 -1.77 4.22 -1.68
N LEU A 21 -0.77 5.10 -1.71
CA LEU A 21 -0.98 6.54 -1.48
C LEU A 21 -1.89 7.16 -2.54
N ASN A 22 -1.72 6.77 -3.81
CA ASN A 22 -2.61 7.22 -4.89
C ASN A 22 -4.06 6.76 -4.65
N ARG A 23 -4.27 5.51 -4.22
CA ARG A 23 -5.61 5.02 -3.87
C ARG A 23 -6.22 5.75 -2.67
N LEU A 24 -5.43 6.10 -1.66
CA LEU A 24 -5.91 6.96 -0.58
C LEU A 24 -6.29 8.35 -1.09
N CYS A 25 -5.52 8.91 -2.02
CA CYS A 25 -5.81 10.19 -2.66
C CYS A 25 -7.08 10.14 -3.50
N GLU A 26 -7.37 9.02 -4.17
CA GLU A 26 -8.66 8.78 -4.83
C GLU A 26 -9.79 8.83 -3.82
N GLY A 27 -9.65 8.10 -2.71
CA GLY A 27 -10.61 8.04 -1.61
C GLY A 27 -11.64 6.93 -1.74
N THR A 28 -12.29 6.60 -0.62
CA THR A 28 -13.23 5.48 -0.54
C THR A 28 -14.49 5.90 0.22
N CYS A 29 -15.63 5.35 -0.22
CA CYS A 29 -16.91 5.47 0.45
C CYS A 29 -17.07 4.36 1.50
N PHE A 30 -17.46 4.74 2.71
CA PHE A 30 -17.62 3.88 3.87
C PHE A 30 -19.06 3.92 4.37
N ARG A 31 -19.54 2.79 4.90
CA ARG A 31 -20.86 2.71 5.53
C ARG A 31 -20.76 3.13 7.00
N LYS A 32 -21.69 3.96 7.48
CA LYS A 32 -21.75 4.31 8.89
C LYS A 32 -22.20 3.14 9.75
N ILE A 33 -21.58 3.01 10.92
CA ILE A 33 -21.92 1.99 11.92
C ILE A 33 -23.18 2.42 12.70
N SER A 34 -24.36 2.34 12.08
CA SER A 34 -25.65 2.68 12.70
C SER A 34 -26.19 1.55 13.60
N ALA A 35 -26.81 1.92 14.73
CA ALA A 35 -27.59 1.00 15.56
C ALA A 35 -29.07 0.87 15.12
N ARG A 36 -29.57 1.76 14.25
CA ARG A 36 -30.99 1.83 13.83
C ARG A 36 -31.11 1.56 12.32
N ARG A 37 -31.87 0.53 11.96
CA ARG A 37 -32.03 -0.04 10.58
C ARG A 37 -32.75 0.86 9.56
N ARG A 38 -32.91 2.17 9.77
CA ARG A 38 -33.86 2.97 8.95
C ARG A 38 -33.28 3.66 7.72
N GLN A 39 -31.96 3.80 7.57
CA GLN A 39 -31.33 4.29 6.32
C GLN A 39 -29.82 4.01 6.34
N ASP A 40 -29.28 3.57 5.21
CA ASP A 40 -27.85 3.41 5.02
C ASP A 40 -27.21 4.77 4.81
N LYS A 41 -26.57 5.28 5.86
CA LYS A 41 -25.78 6.51 5.78
C LYS A 41 -24.36 6.16 5.38
N PHE A 42 -23.84 6.89 4.41
CA PHE A 42 -22.47 6.75 3.94
C PHE A 42 -21.65 7.96 4.36
N TRP A 43 -20.34 7.78 4.37
CA TRP A 43 -19.38 8.86 4.53
C TRP A 43 -18.18 8.55 3.65
N TYR A 44 -17.47 9.59 3.23
CA TYR A 44 -16.35 9.47 2.32
C TYR A 44 -15.08 9.95 3.02
N CYS A 45 -13.95 9.29 2.75
CA CYS A 45 -12.65 9.71 3.25
C CYS A 45 -11.61 9.64 2.12
N ARG A 46 -10.78 10.67 2.00
CA ARG A 46 -9.66 10.72 1.05
C ARG A 46 -8.46 11.45 1.61
N LEU A 47 -7.28 11.10 1.13
CA LEU A 47 -6.05 11.82 1.38
C LEU A 47 -5.91 13.01 0.42
N SER A 48 -5.34 14.11 0.92
CA SER A 48 -4.96 15.25 0.10
C SER A 48 -3.80 14.88 -0.84
N PRO A 49 -3.72 15.43 -2.07
CA PRO A 49 -2.65 15.10 -3.02
C PRO A 49 -1.21 15.33 -2.52
N ASN A 50 -1.03 16.18 -1.50
CA ASN A 50 0.27 16.41 -0.85
C ASN A 50 0.57 15.45 0.31
N HIS A 51 -0.31 14.48 0.57
CA HIS A 51 -0.22 13.46 1.61
C HIS A 51 -0.15 14.03 3.05
N LYS A 52 -0.79 15.18 3.31
CA LYS A 52 -0.74 15.86 4.61
C LYS A 52 -2.04 15.87 5.38
N VAL A 53 -3.19 15.72 4.73
CA VAL A 53 -4.51 15.84 5.37
C VAL A 53 -5.45 14.77 4.85
N LEU A 54 -6.13 14.06 5.75
CA LEU A 54 -7.30 13.25 5.41
C LEU A 54 -8.54 14.13 5.48
N HIS A 55 -9.26 14.23 4.38
CA HIS A 55 -10.54 14.92 4.27
C HIS A 55 -11.66 13.89 4.34
N TYR A 56 -12.69 14.16 5.15
CA TYR A 56 -13.83 13.27 5.26
C TYR A 56 -15.14 14.01 5.54
N GLY A 57 -16.25 13.32 5.32
CA GLY A 57 -17.57 13.90 5.51
C GLY A 57 -18.70 12.94 5.13
N ASP A 58 -19.91 13.28 5.55
CA ASP A 58 -21.11 12.52 5.24
C ASP A 58 -21.50 12.71 3.78
N ILE A 59 -22.04 11.65 3.16
CA ILE A 59 -22.57 11.70 1.80
C ILE A 59 -23.97 11.08 1.77
N GLU A 60 -24.84 11.63 0.92
CA GLU A 60 -26.24 11.23 0.83
C GLU A 60 -26.42 9.89 0.11
N GLU A 61 -25.64 9.65 -0.95
CA GLU A 61 -25.69 8.42 -1.76
C GLU A 61 -24.29 7.80 -1.90
N PHE A 62 -24.27 6.48 -2.09
CA PHE A 62 -23.02 5.76 -2.36
C PHE A 62 -22.44 6.19 -3.72
N SER A 63 -21.29 6.84 -3.69
CA SER A 63 -20.52 7.18 -4.88
C SER A 63 -19.31 6.27 -5.03
N GLN A 64 -19.14 5.68 -6.22
CA GLN A 64 -17.89 5.03 -6.63
C GLN A 64 -16.88 6.02 -7.23
N GLY A 65 -17.30 7.24 -7.55
CA GLY A 65 -16.46 8.28 -8.14
C GLY A 65 -15.72 9.11 -7.09
N GLN A 66 -14.64 9.76 -7.52
CA GLN A 66 -13.89 10.69 -6.67
C GLN A 66 -14.77 11.87 -6.25
N ILE A 67 -14.84 12.11 -4.94
CA ILE A 67 -15.50 13.28 -4.37
C ILE A 67 -14.44 14.36 -4.10
N SER A 68 -14.70 15.60 -4.54
CA SER A 68 -13.77 16.71 -4.35
C SER A 68 -13.51 16.98 -2.87
N HIS A 69 -12.25 17.25 -2.52
CA HIS A 69 -11.86 17.54 -1.12
C HIS A 69 -12.56 18.79 -0.55
N ASP A 70 -13.02 19.72 -1.40
CA ASP A 70 -13.71 20.94 -0.97
C ASP A 70 -15.13 20.69 -0.46
N SER A 71 -15.73 19.56 -0.83
CA SER A 71 -17.06 19.15 -0.36
C SER A 71 -17.02 18.43 1.00
N LEU A 72 -15.82 18.05 1.47
CA LEU A 72 -15.61 17.31 2.71
C LEU A 72 -15.22 18.30 3.82
N GLN A 73 -16.09 18.42 4.81
CA GLN A 73 -16.01 19.48 5.83
C GLN A 73 -14.99 19.16 6.93
N GLU A 74 -14.79 17.89 7.23
CA GLU A 74 -13.96 17.43 8.34
C GLU A 74 -12.54 17.04 7.88
N LYS A 75 -11.56 17.23 8.77
CA LYS A 75 -10.14 17.06 8.44
C LYS A 75 -9.35 16.44 9.60
N VAL A 76 -8.46 15.51 9.28
CA VAL A 76 -7.41 15.03 10.17
C VAL A 76 -6.06 15.28 9.51
N THR A 77 -5.19 16.06 10.16
CA THR A 77 -3.81 16.22 9.67
C THR A 77 -3.03 14.93 9.91
N VAL A 78 -2.28 14.47 8.91
CA VAL A 78 -1.50 13.22 8.99
C VAL A 78 -0.46 13.28 10.11
N ALA A 79 0.12 14.46 10.36
CA ALA A 79 1.06 14.67 11.47
C ALA A 79 0.42 14.48 12.86
N ASP A 80 -0.91 14.59 12.98
CA ASP A 80 -1.63 14.40 14.23
C ASP A 80 -2.05 12.94 14.47
N ILE A 81 -1.81 12.04 13.51
CA ILE A 81 -2.11 10.61 13.63
C ILE A 81 -1.07 9.96 14.54
N LYS A 82 -1.53 9.44 15.69
CA LYS A 82 -0.70 8.71 16.65
C LYS A 82 -0.55 7.24 16.26
N ALA A 83 -1.64 6.60 15.86
CA ALA A 83 -1.66 5.18 15.56
C ALA A 83 -2.83 4.79 14.67
N VAL A 84 -2.70 3.61 14.04
CA VAL A 84 -3.79 2.90 13.38
C VAL A 84 -3.96 1.58 14.11
N VAL A 85 -5.19 1.28 14.51
CA VAL A 85 -5.55 0.01 15.17
C VAL A 85 -6.54 -0.74 14.29
N THR A 86 -6.60 -2.06 14.43
CA THR A 86 -7.44 -2.93 13.61
C THR A 86 -8.22 -3.93 14.44
N GLY A 87 -9.33 -4.43 13.89
CA GLY A 87 -10.17 -5.45 14.48
C GLY A 87 -10.59 -5.19 15.93
N LYS A 88 -10.23 -6.11 16.83
CA LYS A 88 -10.63 -6.06 18.25
C LYS A 88 -10.07 -4.85 19.01
N ASP A 89 -9.00 -4.24 18.50
CA ASP A 89 -8.35 -3.09 19.15
C ASP A 89 -9.05 -1.77 18.79
N CYS A 90 -9.98 -1.78 17.84
CA CYS A 90 -10.81 -0.64 17.48
C CYS A 90 -11.82 -0.30 18.60
N PRO A 91 -11.92 0.98 19.02
CA PRO A 91 -12.86 1.41 20.08
C PRO A 91 -14.31 0.99 19.81
N HIS A 92 -14.77 1.18 18.57
CA HIS A 92 -16.14 0.87 18.14
C HIS A 92 -16.48 -0.64 18.13
N ILE A 93 -15.47 -1.52 18.10
CA ILE A 93 -15.65 -2.98 18.19
C ILE A 93 -15.72 -3.43 19.64
N ARG A 94 -14.89 -2.85 20.51
CA ARG A 94 -14.86 -3.14 21.95
C ARG A 94 -16.18 -2.79 22.63
N GLU A 95 -16.78 -1.65 22.28
CA GLU A 95 -17.98 -1.12 22.94
C GLU A 95 -19.28 -1.79 22.50
N LYS A 96 -19.41 -2.22 21.25
CA LYS A 96 -20.69 -2.72 20.69
C LYS A 96 -20.96 -4.21 20.89
N GLY A 97 -20.14 -4.94 21.66
CA GLY A 97 -20.23 -6.40 21.75
C GLY A 97 -20.06 -7.10 20.39
N ALA A 98 -19.45 -6.40 19.42
CA ALA A 98 -19.25 -6.83 18.03
C ALA A 98 -18.24 -7.99 17.90
N LEU A 99 -17.65 -8.43 19.02
CA LEU A 99 -16.89 -9.68 19.16
C LEU A 99 -17.61 -10.92 18.60
N LYS A 100 -18.93 -10.85 18.36
CA LYS A 100 -19.72 -11.94 17.76
C LYS A 100 -19.74 -11.95 16.22
N ASN A 101 -19.42 -10.84 15.53
CA ASN A 101 -19.41 -10.78 14.07
C ASN A 101 -17.97 -10.74 13.55
N LYS A 102 -17.48 -11.92 13.13
CA LYS A 102 -16.11 -12.12 12.67
C LYS A 102 -15.78 -11.32 11.40
N GLU A 103 -16.71 -11.22 10.45
CA GLU A 103 -16.50 -10.48 9.20
C GLU A 103 -16.30 -8.98 9.45
N LEU A 104 -17.13 -8.38 10.31
CA LEU A 104 -16.96 -6.97 10.68
C LEU A 104 -15.61 -6.71 11.35
N LEU A 105 -15.13 -7.65 12.17
CA LEU A 105 -13.86 -7.53 12.87
C LEU A 105 -12.67 -7.59 11.89
N GLU A 106 -12.77 -8.34 10.80
CA GLU A 106 -11.72 -8.44 9.78
C GLU A 106 -11.63 -7.21 8.85
N LEU A 107 -12.66 -6.35 8.85
CA LEU A 107 -12.76 -5.13 8.05
C LEU A 107 -12.66 -3.83 8.87
N ALA A 108 -12.59 -3.95 10.19
CA ALA A 108 -12.56 -2.80 11.09
C ALA A 108 -11.14 -2.26 11.27
N PHE A 109 -11.00 -0.95 11.14
CA PHE A 109 -9.78 -0.24 11.53
C PHE A 109 -10.13 1.15 12.09
N SER A 110 -9.21 1.78 12.81
CA SER A 110 -9.42 3.11 13.38
C SER A 110 -8.13 3.91 13.41
N ILE A 111 -8.24 5.20 13.16
CA ILE A 111 -7.14 6.17 13.25
C ILE A 111 -7.27 6.88 14.60
N LEU A 112 -6.22 6.82 15.42
CA LEU A 112 -6.12 7.55 16.69
C LEU A 112 -5.35 8.83 16.44
N HIS A 113 -5.91 9.99 16.82
CA HIS A 113 -5.25 11.29 16.63
C HIS A 113 -5.19 12.15 17.91
N ASN A 114 -4.50 13.30 17.82
CA ASN A 114 -4.04 14.11 18.96
C ASN A 114 -5.13 14.59 19.94
N SER A 115 -6.41 14.62 19.56
CA SER A 115 -7.55 15.03 20.42
C SER A 115 -8.15 13.92 21.29
N ASP A 116 -7.49 12.75 21.39
CA ASP A 116 -8.06 11.49 21.95
C ASP A 116 -9.36 11.05 21.27
N GLU A 117 -9.61 11.63 20.10
CA GLU A 117 -10.64 11.24 19.17
C GLU A 117 -10.10 10.12 18.27
N TYR A 118 -11.03 9.33 17.79
CA TYR A 118 -10.77 8.21 16.91
C TYR A 118 -11.71 8.27 15.71
N LEU A 119 -11.12 8.12 14.53
CA LEU A 119 -11.88 7.99 13.30
C LEU A 119 -12.06 6.49 13.01
N ASN A 120 -13.30 6.01 13.13
CA ASN A 120 -13.65 4.60 13.03
C ASN A 120 -14.06 4.23 11.59
N PHE A 121 -13.50 3.15 11.07
CA PHE A 121 -13.78 2.66 9.73
C PHE A 121 -14.24 1.21 9.76
N ILE A 122 -15.18 0.88 8.87
CA ILE A 122 -15.48 -0.47 8.42
C ILE A 122 -15.29 -0.45 6.91
N ALA A 123 -14.23 -1.10 6.43
CA ALA A 123 -13.98 -1.20 5.00
C ALA A 123 -15.16 -1.87 4.28
N PRO A 124 -15.47 -1.46 3.03
CA PRO A 124 -16.52 -2.11 2.25
C PRO A 124 -16.20 -3.57 1.91
N ASP A 125 -14.93 -3.89 1.73
CA ASP A 125 -14.43 -5.23 1.46
C ASP A 125 -12.96 -5.40 1.93
N LYS A 126 -12.43 -6.61 1.77
CA LYS A 126 -11.07 -6.95 2.19
C LYS A 126 -9.99 -6.24 1.39
N HIS A 127 -10.26 -5.94 0.12
CA HIS A 127 -9.31 -5.24 -0.75
C HIS A 127 -9.13 -3.80 -0.26
N GLU A 128 -10.21 -3.07 -0.06
CA GLU A 128 -10.18 -1.71 0.45
C GLU A 128 -9.63 -1.67 1.89
N TYR A 129 -9.92 -2.68 2.73
CA TYR A 129 -9.27 -2.82 4.04
C TYR A 129 -7.74 -2.87 3.91
N ASN A 130 -7.22 -3.71 3.01
CA ASN A 130 -5.78 -3.85 2.79
C ASN A 130 -5.17 -2.56 2.22
N ILE A 131 -5.84 -1.92 1.25
CA ILE A 131 -5.41 -0.63 0.68
C ILE A 131 -5.29 0.44 1.77
N TRP A 132 -6.32 0.59 2.61
CA TRP A 132 -6.34 1.61 3.65
C TRP A 132 -5.32 1.36 4.75
N THR A 133 -5.24 0.13 5.27
CA THR A 133 -4.29 -0.20 6.33
C THR A 133 -2.84 -0.08 5.87
N ASP A 134 -2.51 -0.55 4.66
CA ASP A 134 -1.17 -0.39 4.10
C ASP A 134 -0.86 1.08 3.77
N GLY A 135 -1.80 1.81 3.15
CA GLY A 135 -1.61 3.22 2.82
C GLY A 135 -1.39 4.08 4.06
N LEU A 136 -2.13 3.83 5.15
CA LEU A 136 -1.93 4.53 6.41
C LEU A 136 -0.60 4.15 7.07
N ASN A 137 -0.21 2.87 7.03
CA ASN A 137 1.12 2.45 7.52
C ASN A 137 2.24 3.14 6.73
N ALA A 138 2.13 3.19 5.40
CA ALA A 138 3.05 3.90 4.53
C ALA A 138 3.16 5.40 4.86
N LEU A 139 2.03 6.08 5.11
CA LEU A 139 2.01 7.47 5.54
C LEU A 139 2.74 7.70 6.86
N LEU A 140 2.63 6.74 7.78
CA LEU A 140 3.29 6.77 9.09
C LEU A 140 4.72 6.25 9.06
N GLY A 141 5.27 5.92 7.88
CA GLY A 141 6.62 5.36 7.74
C GLY A 141 6.75 3.94 8.33
N LYS A 142 5.64 3.22 8.47
CA LYS A 142 5.59 1.82 8.93
C LYS A 142 5.55 0.86 7.74
N GLU A 143 5.92 -0.38 8.00
CA GLU A 143 5.85 -1.45 7.00
C GLU A 143 4.40 -1.76 6.59
N MET A 144 4.20 -2.01 5.30
CA MET A 144 2.92 -2.48 4.74
C MET A 144 2.87 -4.01 4.83
N THR A 145 1.97 -4.55 5.65
CA THR A 145 1.99 -5.98 6.04
C THR A 145 0.81 -6.78 5.51
N SER A 146 -0.11 -6.17 4.76
CA SER A 146 -1.30 -6.86 4.27
C SER A 146 -0.97 -8.00 3.30
N GLU A 147 -1.93 -8.92 3.14
CA GLU A 147 -1.84 -9.98 2.13
C GLU A 147 -1.77 -9.43 0.70
N LEU A 148 -2.42 -8.29 0.44
CA LEU A 148 -2.38 -7.63 -0.85
C LEU A 148 -0.96 -7.14 -1.17
N THR A 149 -0.27 -6.53 -0.22
CA THR A 149 1.13 -6.10 -0.43
C THR A 149 2.06 -7.28 -0.65
N LYS A 150 1.87 -8.39 0.07
CA LYS A 150 2.66 -9.62 -0.16
C LYS A 150 2.43 -10.19 -1.56
N SER A 151 1.17 -10.22 -2.00
CA SER A 151 0.79 -10.69 -3.33
C SER A 151 1.36 -9.79 -4.43
N ASP A 152 1.19 -8.47 -4.30
CA ASP A 152 1.70 -7.49 -5.27
C ASP A 152 3.23 -7.57 -5.37
N MET A 153 3.91 -7.70 -4.22
CA MET A 153 5.37 -7.87 -4.16
C MET A 153 5.81 -9.11 -4.94
N ASP A 154 5.16 -10.25 -4.72
CA ASP A 154 5.53 -11.49 -5.39
C ASP A 154 5.30 -11.40 -6.91
N ILE A 155 4.17 -10.85 -7.33
CA ILE A 155 3.83 -10.66 -8.75
C ILE A 155 4.86 -9.74 -9.42
N LEU A 156 5.09 -8.56 -8.87
CA LEU A 156 5.95 -7.54 -9.49
C LEU A 156 7.42 -7.98 -9.53
N VAL A 157 7.93 -8.55 -8.44
CA VAL A 157 9.29 -9.09 -8.41
C VAL A 157 9.44 -10.25 -9.39
N THR A 158 8.44 -11.15 -9.47
CA THR A 158 8.48 -12.26 -10.41
C THR A 158 8.47 -11.79 -11.86
N MET A 159 7.66 -10.78 -12.19
CA MET A 159 7.62 -10.18 -13.53
C MET A 159 8.96 -9.52 -13.88
N GLU A 160 9.52 -8.72 -12.98
CA GLU A 160 10.82 -8.06 -13.21
C GLU A 160 11.95 -9.09 -13.35
N LEU A 161 11.96 -10.14 -12.52
CA LEU A 161 12.91 -11.24 -12.67
C LEU A 161 12.78 -11.92 -14.04
N LYS A 162 11.57 -12.19 -14.51
CA LYS A 162 11.36 -12.79 -15.83
C LYS A 162 11.89 -11.90 -16.95
N LEU A 163 11.67 -10.58 -16.87
CA LEU A 163 12.20 -9.62 -17.85
C LEU A 163 13.73 -9.61 -17.89
N ARG A 164 14.39 -9.64 -16.72
CA ARG A 164 15.86 -9.67 -16.63
C ARG A 164 16.48 -10.99 -17.11
N LEU A 165 15.70 -12.07 -17.14
CA LEU A 165 16.15 -13.41 -17.51
C LEU A 165 15.80 -13.78 -18.96
N LEU A 166 15.22 -12.86 -19.74
CA LEU A 166 14.87 -13.12 -21.15
C LEU A 166 16.08 -13.55 -21.98
N ASP A 167 17.23 -12.90 -21.82
CA ASP A 167 18.46 -13.24 -22.57
C ASP A 167 19.09 -14.57 -22.13
N LEU A 168 18.63 -15.13 -21.00
CA LEU A 168 19.11 -16.40 -20.44
C LEU A 168 18.12 -17.55 -20.71
N GLU A 169 17.14 -17.35 -21.59
CA GLU A 169 16.19 -18.39 -21.94
C GLU A 169 16.90 -19.62 -22.52
N ASN A 170 16.56 -20.81 -22.01
CA ASN A 170 17.19 -22.09 -22.33
C ASN A 170 18.69 -22.24 -21.94
N ILE A 171 19.25 -21.29 -21.20
CA ILE A 171 20.61 -21.41 -20.64
C ILE A 171 20.52 -22.04 -19.24
N GLN A 172 21.38 -23.04 -18.99
CA GLN A 172 21.50 -23.62 -17.65
C GLN A 172 22.20 -22.62 -16.73
N ILE A 173 21.47 -22.11 -15.74
CA ILE A 173 22.01 -21.19 -14.73
C ILE A 173 22.78 -22.04 -13.70
N PRO A 174 24.10 -21.80 -13.51
CA PRO A 174 24.86 -22.55 -12.52
C PRO A 174 24.45 -22.16 -11.09
N ASP A 175 24.40 -23.14 -10.19
CA ASP A 175 24.08 -22.91 -8.76
C ASP A 175 25.18 -22.14 -8.02
N VAL A 176 26.43 -22.29 -8.47
CA VAL A 176 27.60 -21.62 -7.90
C VAL A 176 28.12 -20.60 -8.91
N PRO A 177 28.41 -19.35 -8.48
CA PRO A 177 29.04 -18.36 -9.33
C PRO A 177 30.33 -18.92 -9.98
N PRO A 178 30.48 -18.86 -11.31
CA PRO A 178 31.71 -19.26 -11.97
C PRO A 178 32.92 -18.50 -11.41
N PRO A 179 34.11 -19.13 -11.32
CA PRO A 179 35.29 -18.47 -10.81
C PRO A 179 35.65 -17.27 -11.69
N VAL A 180 35.81 -16.10 -11.06
CA VAL A 180 36.28 -14.89 -11.76
C VAL A 180 37.76 -15.11 -12.13
N PRO A 181 38.14 -15.01 -13.41
CA PRO A 181 39.54 -15.16 -13.81
C PRO A 181 40.40 -14.04 -13.20
N LYS A 182 41.70 -14.30 -13.06
CA LYS A 182 42.64 -13.25 -12.64
C LYS A 182 42.61 -12.11 -13.66
N VAL A 183 42.77 -10.89 -13.17
CA VAL A 183 42.90 -9.72 -14.05
C VAL A 183 44.04 -9.96 -15.06
N PRO A 184 43.86 -9.55 -16.33
CA PRO A 184 44.93 -9.64 -17.33
C PRO A 184 46.20 -8.93 -16.87
N SER A 185 47.36 -9.43 -17.28
CA SER A 185 48.66 -8.81 -16.97
C SER A 185 48.91 -7.50 -17.72
N THR A 186 48.14 -7.23 -18.77
CA THR A 186 48.27 -6.04 -19.62
C THR A 186 46.88 -5.48 -19.95
N TYR A 187 46.82 -4.18 -20.23
CA TYR A 187 45.61 -3.49 -20.69
C TYR A 187 45.68 -3.16 -22.19
N ASP A 188 46.48 -3.92 -22.94
CA ASP A 188 46.55 -3.84 -24.39
C ASP A 188 45.33 -4.56 -24.98
N PHE A 189 44.23 -3.82 -25.10
CA PHE A 189 42.96 -4.37 -25.55
C PHE A 189 43.03 -4.86 -27.00
N VAL A 190 42.41 -6.01 -27.27
CA VAL A 190 42.39 -6.63 -28.62
C VAL A 190 41.58 -5.79 -29.61
N TYR A 191 40.58 -5.03 -29.13
CA TYR A 191 39.73 -4.18 -29.94
C TYR A 191 39.88 -2.73 -29.50
N ASP A 192 39.94 -1.83 -30.48
CA ASP A 192 39.92 -0.39 -30.25
C ASP A 192 38.47 0.12 -30.34
N PHE A 193 37.93 0.57 -29.20
CA PHE A 193 36.59 1.14 -29.12
C PHE A 193 36.58 2.66 -29.38
N SER A 194 37.73 3.27 -29.74
CA SER A 194 37.83 4.71 -30.03
C SER A 194 37.36 5.10 -31.44
N GLN A 195 37.15 4.13 -32.34
CA GLN A 195 36.65 4.37 -33.69
C GLN A 195 35.13 4.16 -33.77
N GLN A 196 34.36 5.11 -33.24
CA GLN A 196 32.96 5.24 -33.63
C GLN A 196 32.91 5.88 -35.03
N HIS A 197 32.54 5.07 -36.04
CA HIS A 197 32.26 5.54 -37.39
C HIS A 197 31.14 6.59 -37.38
N THR A 198 31.46 7.78 -37.88
CA THR A 198 30.52 8.80 -38.40
C THR A 198 29.59 8.24 -39.47
#